data_AF-A0A7L0JN98-F1
#
_entry.id   AF-A0A7L0JN98-F1
#
_cell.length_a   1.000
_cell.length_b   1.000
_cell.length_c   1.000
_cell.angle_alpha   90.00
_cell.angle_beta   90.00
_cell.angle_gamma   90.00
#
_symmetry.space_group_name_H-M   'P 1'
#
loop_
_entity.id
_entity.type
_entity.pdbx_description
1 polymer ?
#
loop_
_entity_poly.entity_id
_entity_poly.type
_entity_poly.pdbx_seq_one_letter_code
_entity_poly.pdbx_strand_id
1 'polypeptide(L)'
;VDLVVEVAHPCVAQEHGEDILAHADFMLGSPTALADPQTEQRLRGAAARGGHTLYVPRGALWGCEDIRRMDDNGTLAALKVTMTKAPQSFRLQGWLQERLVAAVAAGGRAVLYEGPLRPLCPLAPNNVNTMAAAAVAAPSLGFDGVQARLVADPSVPDWHIVEVEVTSAGDKGRVLRVTSTRRNPAAPGAVTGDATRDAFWSSLLGGCRVTSC
;
A
#
# COMPACT_ATOMS: atom_id res chain seq x y z
N VAL A 1 21.03 -17.94 -0.05
CA VAL A 1 20.33 -16.72 -0.50
C VAL A 1 19.88 -16.04 0.78
N ASP A 2 20.30 -14.81 1.04
CA ASP A 2 20.02 -14.17 2.34
C ASP A 2 18.68 -13.41 2.34
N LEU A 3 18.28 -12.88 1.18
CA LEU A 3 17.05 -12.15 0.97
C LEU A 3 16.42 -12.53 -0.38
N VAL A 4 15.13 -12.83 -0.38
CA VAL A 4 14.30 -12.94 -1.58
C VAL A 4 13.45 -11.68 -1.71
N VAL A 5 13.39 -11.11 -2.91
CA VAL A 5 12.63 -9.89 -3.19
C VAL A 5 11.55 -10.21 -4.21
N GLU A 6 10.28 -10.10 -3.82
CA GLU A 6 9.16 -10.29 -4.73
C GLU A 6 8.82 -8.97 -5.42
N VAL A 7 8.81 -9.00 -6.76
CA VAL A 7 8.43 -7.89 -7.66
C VAL A 7 7.53 -8.45 -8.77
N ALA A 8 6.51 -9.21 -8.38
CA ALA A 8 5.65 -9.95 -9.29
C ALA A 8 4.17 -9.69 -8.98
N HIS A 9 3.57 -10.52 -8.12
CA HIS A 9 2.14 -10.50 -7.82
C HIS A 9 1.91 -11.05 -6.40
N PRO A 10 0.86 -10.62 -5.66
CA PRO A 10 0.57 -11.11 -4.31
C PRO A 10 0.42 -12.63 -4.19
N CYS A 11 0.07 -13.34 -5.27
CA CYS A 11 -0.05 -14.81 -5.26
C CYS A 11 1.27 -15.52 -4.93
N VAL A 12 2.43 -14.93 -5.30
CA VAL A 12 3.74 -15.51 -4.97
C VAL A 12 3.92 -15.62 -3.45
N ALA A 13 3.50 -14.59 -2.72
CA ALA A 13 3.57 -14.60 -1.25
C ALA A 13 2.57 -15.60 -0.65
N GLN A 14 1.39 -15.74 -1.27
CA GLN A 14 0.36 -16.68 -0.82
C GLN A 14 0.78 -18.15 -0.99
N GLU A 15 1.44 -18.46 -2.10
CA GLU A 15 1.83 -19.82 -2.50
C GLU A 15 3.20 -20.24 -1.95
N HIS A 16 4.17 -19.33 -1.91
CA HIS A 16 5.57 -19.65 -1.64
C HIS A 16 6.17 -18.91 -0.44
N GLY A 17 5.46 -17.93 0.15
CA GLY A 17 6.05 -17.05 1.15
C GLY A 17 6.48 -17.77 2.44
N GLU A 18 5.80 -18.83 2.87
CA GLU A 18 6.21 -19.62 4.03
C GLU A 18 7.49 -20.41 3.78
N ASP A 19 7.65 -20.98 2.59
CA ASP A 19 8.85 -21.73 2.18
C ASP A 19 10.06 -20.79 2.07
N ILE A 20 9.86 -19.61 1.47
CA ILE A 20 10.88 -18.56 1.42
C ILE A 20 11.32 -18.18 2.84
N LEU A 21 10.37 -17.87 3.74
CA LEU A 21 10.65 -17.46 5.12
C LEU A 21 11.21 -18.58 6.00
N ALA A 22 11.19 -19.83 5.55
CA ALA A 22 11.88 -20.92 6.22
C ALA A 22 13.39 -20.89 5.94
N HIS A 23 13.85 -20.21 4.89
CA HIS A 23 15.22 -20.31 4.37
C HIS A 23 15.92 -18.96 4.13
N ALA A 24 15.17 -17.86 4.04
CA ALA A 24 15.70 -16.53 3.78
C ALA A 24 14.78 -15.44 4.33
N ASP A 25 15.32 -14.23 4.48
CA ASP A 25 14.49 -13.05 4.63
C ASP A 25 13.65 -12.84 3.35
N PHE A 26 12.48 -12.22 3.50
CA PHE A 26 11.55 -12.01 2.40
C PHE A 26 11.08 -10.57 2.30
N MET A 27 11.40 -9.85 1.23
CA MET A 27 10.81 -8.56 0.93
C MET A 27 9.61 -8.69 -0.01
N LEU A 28 8.44 -8.34 0.51
CA LEU A 28 7.15 -8.44 -0.15
C LEU A 28 6.83 -7.15 -0.93
N GLY A 29 7.11 -7.13 -2.24
CA GLY A 29 6.80 -5.97 -3.09
C GLY A 29 5.32 -5.78 -3.41
N SER A 30 4.52 -6.82 -3.19
CA SER A 30 3.06 -6.83 -3.33
C SER A 30 2.36 -7.00 -1.97
N PRO A 31 2.44 -6.00 -1.06
CA PRO A 31 1.89 -6.10 0.29
C PRO A 31 0.36 -6.24 0.34
N THR A 32 -0.35 -6.10 -0.79
CA THR A 32 -1.78 -6.44 -0.88
C THR A 32 -2.07 -7.89 -0.55
N ALA A 33 -1.08 -8.80 -0.60
CA ALA A 33 -1.23 -10.18 -0.14
C ALA A 33 -1.63 -10.26 1.35
N LEU A 34 -1.20 -9.29 2.17
CA LEU A 34 -1.49 -9.23 3.61
C LEU A 34 -2.93 -8.78 3.91
N ALA A 35 -3.69 -8.37 2.90
CA ALA A 35 -5.12 -8.11 3.05
C ALA A 35 -5.94 -9.40 3.25
N ASP A 36 -5.38 -10.57 2.94
CA ASP A 36 -5.91 -11.86 3.38
C ASP A 36 -5.38 -12.20 4.78
N PRO A 37 -6.23 -12.23 5.82
CA PRO A 37 -5.79 -12.53 7.18
C PRO A 37 -5.10 -13.89 7.31
N GLN A 38 -5.51 -14.89 6.52
CA GLN A 38 -4.91 -16.21 6.60
C GLN A 38 -3.47 -16.18 6.07
N THR A 39 -3.26 -15.53 4.91
CA THR A 39 -1.92 -15.30 4.36
C THR A 39 -1.05 -14.49 5.32
N GLU A 40 -1.56 -13.40 5.89
CA GLU A 40 -0.81 -12.59 6.86
C GLU A 40 -0.36 -13.43 8.08
N GLN A 41 -1.27 -14.19 8.68
CA GLN A 41 -0.96 -15.05 9.83
C GLN A 41 0.08 -16.11 9.50
N ARG A 42 -0.06 -16.79 8.34
CA ARG A 42 0.89 -17.80 7.89
C ARG A 42 2.30 -17.23 7.71
N LEU A 43 2.43 -16.09 7.03
CA LEU A 43 3.72 -15.44 6.80
C LEU A 43 4.36 -14.94 8.09
N ARG A 44 3.60 -14.28 8.98
CA ARG A 44 4.12 -13.85 10.28
C ARG A 44 4.60 -15.03 11.12
N GLY A 45 3.83 -16.12 11.12
CA GLY A 45 4.20 -17.36 11.81
C GLY A 45 5.46 -18.01 11.23
N ALA A 46 5.60 -18.05 9.90
CA ALA A 46 6.77 -18.58 9.23
C ALA A 46 8.03 -17.76 9.54
N ALA A 47 7.94 -16.43 9.47
CA ALA A 47 9.03 -15.53 9.86
C ALA A 47 9.51 -15.79 11.30
N ALA A 48 8.57 -15.87 12.25
CA ALA A 48 8.89 -16.15 13.65
C ALA A 48 9.54 -17.53 13.87
N ARG A 49 9.07 -18.57 13.17
CA ARG A 49 9.62 -19.94 13.29
C ARG A 49 10.99 -20.09 12.62
N GLY A 50 11.16 -19.48 11.44
CA GLY A 50 12.39 -19.57 10.65
C GLY A 50 13.52 -18.66 11.15
N GLY A 51 13.21 -17.70 12.04
CA GLY A 51 14.18 -16.68 12.46
C GLY A 51 14.49 -15.66 11.36
N HIS A 52 13.62 -15.57 10.35
CA HIS A 52 13.76 -14.70 9.20
C HIS A 52 12.78 -13.53 9.27
N THR A 53 13.09 -12.45 8.56
CA THR A 53 12.29 -11.22 8.55
C THR A 53 11.47 -11.11 7.28
N LEU A 54 10.16 -10.88 7.45
CA LEU A 54 9.30 -10.38 6.38
C LEU A 54 9.45 -8.85 6.32
N TYR A 55 9.79 -8.29 5.17
CA TYR A 55 9.93 -6.86 4.92
C TYR A 55 8.82 -6.38 3.99
N VAL A 56 8.28 -5.20 4.25
CA VAL A 56 7.37 -4.49 3.34
C VAL A 56 8.04 -3.18 2.91
N PRO A 57 8.36 -3.00 1.62
CA PRO A 57 8.95 -1.77 1.14
C PRO A 57 7.92 -0.65 1.19
N ARG A 58 8.38 0.55 1.56
CA ARG A 58 7.50 1.72 1.65
C ARG A 58 6.94 2.16 0.29
N GLY A 59 7.67 1.86 -0.78
CA GLY A 59 7.26 2.17 -2.15
C GLY A 59 6.93 3.66 -2.32
N ALA A 60 5.70 3.97 -2.74
CA ALA A 60 5.33 5.36 -2.96
C ALA A 60 4.98 6.15 -1.68
N LEU A 61 4.92 5.48 -0.51
CA LEU A 61 4.39 6.05 0.74
C LEU A 61 5.36 7.05 1.37
N TRP A 62 4.97 8.32 1.34
CA TRP A 62 5.63 9.38 2.10
C TRP A 62 5.10 9.40 3.54
N GLY A 63 5.98 9.67 4.52
CA GLY A 63 5.58 9.76 5.94
C GLY A 63 5.37 8.42 6.64
N CYS A 64 5.84 7.30 6.08
CA CYS A 64 5.68 5.97 6.68
C CYS A 64 6.25 5.87 8.10
N GLU A 65 7.39 6.51 8.38
CA GLU A 65 8.01 6.49 9.71
C GLU A 65 7.20 7.30 10.73
N ASP A 66 6.63 8.43 10.32
CA ASP A 66 5.76 9.25 11.17
C ASP A 66 4.44 8.54 11.47
N ILE A 67 3.83 7.90 10.47
CA ILE A 67 2.65 7.04 10.66
C ILE A 67 2.96 5.96 11.68
N ARG A 68 4.07 5.24 11.50
CA ARG A 68 4.49 4.16 12.39
C ARG A 68 4.73 4.67 13.81
N ARG A 69 5.44 5.79 13.97
CA ARG A 69 5.68 6.41 15.27
C ARG A 69 4.37 6.83 15.95
N MET A 70 3.42 7.38 15.20
CA MET A 70 2.11 7.76 15.76
C MET A 70 1.32 6.54 16.24
N ASP A 71 1.37 5.45 15.48
CA ASP A 71 0.74 4.17 15.82
C ASP A 71 1.36 3.53 17.07
N ASP A 72 2.70 3.41 17.10
CA ASP A 72 3.45 2.85 18.23
C ASP A 72 3.23 3.65 19.53
N ASN A 73 2.99 4.96 19.43
CA ASN A 73 2.66 5.83 20.56
C ASN A 73 1.17 5.82 20.95
N GLY A 74 0.32 5.06 20.26
CA GLY A 74 -1.13 5.03 20.49
C GLY A 74 -1.86 6.34 20.15
N THR A 75 -1.23 7.18 19.32
CA THR A 75 -1.77 8.51 18.96
C THR A 75 -2.41 8.55 17.58
N LEU A 76 -2.26 7.51 16.74
CA LEU A 76 -2.89 7.48 15.43
C LEU A 76 -4.39 7.18 15.55
N ALA A 77 -5.25 8.08 15.08
CA ALA A 77 -6.71 7.88 15.12
C ALA A 77 -7.32 7.63 13.74
N ALA A 78 -6.75 8.20 12.68
CA ALA A 78 -7.21 7.95 11.32
C ALA A 78 -6.08 8.11 10.31
N LEU A 79 -6.13 7.28 9.27
CA LEU A 79 -5.24 7.30 8.12
C LEU A 79 -6.08 7.12 6.85
N LYS A 80 -5.99 8.09 5.94
CA LYS A 80 -6.60 8.02 4.61
C LYS A 80 -5.53 8.17 3.55
N VAL A 81 -5.58 7.31 2.54
CA VAL A 81 -4.72 7.38 1.37
C VAL A 81 -5.60 7.54 0.13
N THR A 82 -5.42 8.64 -0.58
CA THR A 82 -6.06 8.88 -1.88
C THR A 82 -5.02 8.67 -2.98
N MET A 83 -5.39 7.93 -4.02
CA MET A 83 -4.56 7.75 -5.21
C MET A 83 -5.31 8.20 -6.45
N THR A 84 -4.72 9.16 -7.15
CA THR A 84 -5.24 9.69 -8.40
C THR A 84 -4.30 9.28 -9.53
N LYS A 85 -4.85 8.65 -10.58
CA LYS A 85 -4.11 8.25 -11.78
C LYS A 85 -4.95 8.50 -13.02
N ALA A 86 -4.29 8.57 -14.17
CA ALA A 86 -4.98 8.50 -15.44
C ALA A 86 -5.78 7.19 -15.56
N PRO A 87 -6.96 7.17 -16.20
CA PRO A 87 -7.78 5.97 -16.33
C PRO A 87 -7.01 4.76 -16.89
N GLN A 88 -6.14 4.97 -17.88
CA GLN A 88 -5.32 3.93 -18.51
C GLN A 88 -4.28 3.27 -17.58
N SER A 89 -3.95 3.89 -16.44
CA SER A 89 -2.96 3.39 -15.47
C SER A 89 -3.54 2.42 -14.45
N PHE A 90 -4.84 2.15 -14.51
CA PHE A 90 -5.51 1.21 -13.63
C PHE A 90 -5.53 -0.22 -14.19
N ARG A 91 -5.33 -1.21 -13.31
CA ARG A 91 -5.50 -2.65 -13.57
C ARG A 91 -6.46 -3.20 -12.53
N LEU A 92 -7.76 -2.99 -12.77
CA LEU A 92 -8.82 -3.28 -11.81
C LEU A 92 -9.51 -4.60 -12.18
N GLN A 93 -10.19 -5.18 -11.21
CA GLN A 93 -10.92 -6.44 -11.33
C GLN A 93 -12.36 -6.28 -10.85
N GLY A 94 -13.23 -7.19 -11.30
CA GLY A 94 -14.64 -7.22 -10.90
C GLY A 94 -15.40 -5.92 -11.18
N TRP A 95 -16.32 -5.56 -10.29
CA TRP A 95 -17.18 -4.37 -10.42
C TRP A 95 -16.40 -3.05 -10.51
N LEU A 96 -15.15 -3.02 -10.02
CA LEU A 96 -14.33 -1.82 -10.07
C LEU A 96 -13.83 -1.54 -11.49
N GLN A 97 -13.64 -2.57 -12.31
CA GLN A 97 -13.33 -2.44 -13.74
C GLN A 97 -14.51 -1.84 -14.51
N GLU A 98 -15.74 -2.26 -14.21
CA GLU A 98 -16.96 -1.69 -14.83
C GLU A 98 -17.09 -0.19 -14.52
N ARG A 99 -16.81 0.20 -13.26
CA ARG A 99 -16.78 1.62 -12.89
C ARG A 99 -15.72 2.43 -13.63
N LEU A 100 -14.53 1.85 -13.85
CA LEU A 100 -13.49 2.51 -14.64
C LEU A 100 -13.94 2.73 -16.08
N VAL A 101 -14.58 1.74 -16.71
CA VAL A 101 -15.13 1.87 -18.07
C VAL A 101 -16.17 2.99 -18.13
N ALA A 102 -17.09 3.05 -17.16
CA ALA A 102 -18.09 4.12 -17.07
C ALA A 102 -17.44 5.50 -16.85
N ALA A 103 -16.40 5.59 -16.02
CA ALA A 103 -15.66 6.83 -15.79
C ALA A 103 -14.96 7.33 -17.06
N VAL A 104 -14.35 6.43 -17.84
CA VAL A 104 -13.73 6.76 -19.14
C VAL A 104 -14.78 7.28 -20.12
N ALA A 105 -15.94 6.63 -20.20
CA ALA A 105 -17.03 7.07 -21.08
C ALA A 105 -17.57 8.45 -20.69
N ALA A 106 -17.60 8.78 -19.39
CA ALA A 106 -17.98 10.10 -18.90
C ALA A 106 -16.92 11.20 -19.15
N GLY A 107 -15.65 10.82 -19.38
CA GLY A 107 -14.58 11.72 -19.81
C GLY A 107 -14.04 12.68 -18.73
N GLY A 108 -14.44 12.52 -17.48
CA GLY A 108 -14.08 13.43 -16.38
C GLY A 108 -13.44 12.73 -15.18
N ARG A 109 -13.02 13.54 -14.20
CA ARG A 109 -12.53 13.04 -12.91
C ARG A 109 -13.62 12.25 -12.18
N ALA A 110 -13.34 11.02 -11.79
CA ALA A 110 -14.29 10.11 -11.16
C ALA A 110 -13.68 9.39 -9.95
N VAL A 111 -14.44 9.29 -8.86
CA VAL A 111 -14.08 8.43 -7.72
C VAL A 111 -14.53 7.00 -8.02
N LEU A 112 -13.58 6.09 -8.16
CA LEU A 112 -13.87 4.68 -8.44
C LEU A 112 -14.24 3.93 -7.16
N TYR A 113 -13.51 4.24 -6.08
CA TYR A 113 -13.62 3.58 -4.78
C TYR A 113 -13.40 4.59 -3.64
N GLU A 114 -14.16 4.45 -2.56
CA GLU A 114 -13.92 5.12 -1.28
C GLU A 114 -14.42 4.24 -0.14
N GLY A 115 -13.56 3.89 0.83
CA GLY A 115 -13.89 3.00 1.94
C GLY A 115 -12.66 2.29 2.53
N PRO A 116 -12.86 1.23 3.35
CA PRO A 116 -11.79 0.42 3.92
C PRO A 116 -10.84 -0.18 2.88
N LEU A 117 -9.55 -0.28 3.20
CA LEU A 117 -8.56 -0.80 2.24
C LEU A 117 -8.72 -2.29 1.93
N ARG A 118 -9.05 -3.14 2.92
CA ARG A 118 -9.09 -4.61 2.77
C ARG A 118 -9.88 -5.09 1.53
N PRO A 119 -11.15 -4.70 1.31
CA PRO A 119 -11.90 -5.14 0.13
C PRO A 119 -11.38 -4.58 -1.20
N LEU A 120 -10.59 -3.50 -1.17
CA LEU A 120 -9.99 -2.93 -2.38
C LEU A 120 -8.77 -3.72 -2.86
N CYS A 121 -8.00 -4.31 -1.95
CA CYS A 121 -6.78 -5.06 -2.29
C CYS A 121 -6.97 -6.14 -3.37
N PRO A 122 -7.98 -7.04 -3.30
CA PRO A 122 -8.20 -8.03 -4.36
C PRO A 122 -8.70 -7.42 -5.67
N LEU A 123 -9.37 -6.25 -5.63
CA LEU A 123 -9.92 -5.59 -6.81
C LEU A 123 -8.88 -4.75 -7.56
N ALA A 124 -7.80 -4.35 -6.90
CA ALA A 124 -6.78 -3.46 -7.46
C ALA A 124 -5.35 -3.81 -7.01
N PRO A 125 -4.93 -5.10 -7.04
CA PRO A 125 -3.70 -5.56 -6.37
C PRO A 125 -2.43 -4.86 -6.88
N ASN A 126 -2.38 -4.54 -8.18
CA ASN A 126 -1.23 -3.85 -8.78
C ASN A 126 -1.19 -2.35 -8.46
N ASN A 127 -2.32 -1.77 -8.09
CA ASN A 127 -2.45 -0.31 -7.96
C ASN A 127 -2.30 0.16 -6.51
N VAL A 128 -2.62 -0.67 -5.51
CA VAL A 128 -2.79 -0.22 -4.12
C VAL A 128 -1.69 -0.66 -3.15
N ASN A 129 -0.53 -1.11 -3.66
CA ASN A 129 0.63 -1.48 -2.83
C ASN A 129 1.06 -0.36 -1.86
N THR A 130 1.02 0.91 -2.28
CA THR A 130 1.30 2.06 -1.39
C THR A 130 0.33 2.16 -0.23
N MET A 131 -0.96 1.87 -0.48
CA MET A 131 -1.98 1.88 0.57
C MET A 131 -1.79 0.70 1.52
N ALA A 132 -1.45 -0.47 0.99
CA ALA A 132 -1.14 -1.66 1.79
C ALA A 132 0.11 -1.45 2.67
N ALA A 133 1.15 -0.79 2.14
CA ALA A 133 2.29 -0.37 2.96
C ALA A 133 1.87 0.57 4.10
N ALA A 134 0.88 1.44 3.86
CA ALA A 134 0.35 2.35 4.88
C ALA A 134 -0.40 1.60 5.99
N ALA A 135 -1.18 0.57 5.63
CA ALA A 135 -1.83 -0.32 6.60
C ALA A 135 -0.83 -1.12 7.43
N VAL A 136 0.28 -1.59 6.83
CA VAL A 136 1.36 -2.25 7.57
C VAL A 136 2.09 -1.28 8.50
N ALA A 137 2.23 -0.02 8.11
CA ALA A 137 2.82 1.03 8.95
C ALA A 137 1.90 1.45 10.11
N ALA A 138 0.60 1.22 10.01
CA ALA A 138 -0.41 1.59 11.01
C ALA A 138 -1.17 0.35 11.54
N PRO A 139 -0.50 -0.59 12.24
CA PRO A 139 -1.13 -1.85 12.63
C PRO A 139 -2.36 -1.68 13.54
N SER A 140 -2.48 -0.59 14.30
CA SER A 140 -3.70 -0.31 15.10
C SER A 140 -4.94 -0.07 14.24
N LEU A 141 -4.77 0.42 13.00
CA LEU A 141 -5.83 0.58 12.01
C LEU A 141 -5.91 -0.64 11.08
N GLY A 142 -4.76 -1.14 10.63
CA GLY A 142 -4.66 -2.25 9.69
C GLY A 142 -5.41 -2.00 8.37
N PHE A 143 -5.68 -3.08 7.63
CA PHE A 143 -6.37 -3.00 6.34
C PHE A 143 -7.85 -2.61 6.46
N ASP A 144 -8.47 -2.80 7.62
CA ASP A 144 -9.89 -2.48 7.84
C ASP A 144 -10.10 -1.03 8.27
N GLY A 145 -9.17 -0.45 9.04
CA GLY A 145 -9.24 0.92 9.53
C GLY A 145 -8.70 1.96 8.55
N VAL A 146 -7.67 1.62 7.77
CA VAL A 146 -7.12 2.54 6.76
C VAL A 146 -8.15 2.80 5.66
N GLN A 147 -8.44 4.08 5.42
CA GLN A 147 -9.38 4.51 4.38
C GLN A 147 -8.65 4.69 3.05
N ALA A 148 -9.14 4.01 2.02
CA ALA A 148 -8.64 4.09 0.66
C ALA A 148 -9.59 4.90 -0.21
N ARG A 149 -9.03 5.72 -1.11
CA ARG A 149 -9.78 6.41 -2.16
C ARG A 149 -9.07 6.30 -3.50
N LEU A 150 -9.73 5.76 -4.51
CA LEU A 150 -9.21 5.70 -5.87
C LEU A 150 -9.93 6.67 -6.78
N VAL A 151 -9.15 7.48 -7.50
CA VAL A 151 -9.64 8.50 -8.41
C VAL A 151 -9.05 8.28 -9.80
N ALA A 152 -9.92 8.15 -10.79
CA ALA A 152 -9.55 8.24 -12.20
C ALA A 152 -9.64 9.70 -12.64
N ASP A 153 -8.57 10.24 -13.19
CA ASP A 153 -8.52 11.63 -13.62
C ASP A 153 -7.74 11.75 -14.95
N PRO A 154 -8.41 12.04 -16.08
CA PRO A 154 -7.75 12.17 -17.38
C PRO A 154 -6.86 13.42 -17.48
N SER A 155 -6.94 14.37 -16.53
CA SER A 155 -6.12 15.59 -16.53
C SER A 155 -4.69 15.38 -16.01
N VAL A 156 -4.36 14.17 -15.53
CA VAL A 156 -3.03 13.79 -15.04
C VAL A 156 -2.46 12.61 -15.84
N PRO A 157 -2.30 12.74 -17.17
CA PRO A 157 -2.00 11.62 -18.08
C PRO A 157 -0.63 10.96 -17.82
N ASP A 158 0.29 11.69 -17.19
CA ASP A 158 1.69 11.37 -16.97
C ASP A 158 2.11 11.47 -15.50
N TRP A 159 1.15 11.46 -14.57
CA TRP A 159 1.41 11.54 -13.13
C TRP A 159 0.62 10.52 -12.33
N HIS A 160 1.25 10.01 -11.28
CA HIS A 160 0.60 9.35 -10.18
C HIS A 160 0.62 10.25 -8.95
N ILE A 161 -0.55 10.61 -8.45
CA ILE A 161 -0.69 11.45 -7.27
C ILE A 161 -1.12 10.58 -6.10
N VAL A 162 -0.35 10.62 -5.01
CA VAL A 162 -0.70 9.97 -3.74
C VAL A 162 -0.84 11.05 -2.69
N GLU A 163 -2.01 11.13 -2.08
CA GLU A 163 -2.28 11.99 -0.94
C GLU A 163 -2.43 11.12 0.31
N VAL A 164 -1.76 11.51 1.38
CA VAL A 164 -1.80 10.83 2.68
C VAL A 164 -2.28 11.82 3.71
N GLU A 165 -3.39 11.49 4.37
CA GLU A 165 -4.00 12.27 5.42
C GLU A 165 -3.95 11.48 6.73
N VAL A 166 -3.33 12.06 7.76
CA VAL A 166 -3.17 11.48 9.08
C VAL A 166 -3.85 12.38 10.10
N THR A 167 -4.60 11.78 11.02
CA THR A 167 -5.20 12.48 12.17
C THR A 167 -4.81 11.79 13.47
N SER A 168 -4.38 12.57 14.47
CA SER A 168 -4.09 12.05 15.80
C SER A 168 -5.37 11.87 16.63
N ALA A 169 -5.30 11.02 17.66
CA ALA A 169 -6.20 11.07 18.79
C ALA A 169 -6.08 12.46 19.44
N GLY A 170 -7.22 13.06 19.80
CA GLY A 170 -7.28 14.45 20.26
C GLY A 170 -7.53 14.57 21.75
N ASP A 171 -7.16 15.73 22.30
CA ASP A 171 -7.67 16.22 23.58
C ASP A 171 -8.66 17.36 23.31
N LYS A 172 -9.92 17.16 23.68
CA LYS A 172 -10.99 18.19 23.61
C LYS A 172 -11.14 18.84 22.23
N GLY A 173 -11.05 18.05 21.16
CA GLY A 173 -11.23 18.52 19.78
C GLY A 173 -9.99 19.15 19.12
N ARG A 174 -8.85 19.24 19.83
CA ARG A 174 -7.56 19.63 19.25
C ARG A 174 -6.81 18.38 18.82
N VAL A 175 -6.74 18.16 17.51
CA VAL A 175 -6.05 17.02 16.90
C VAL A 175 -4.94 17.52 15.98
N LEU A 176 -3.82 16.80 15.93
CA LEU A 176 -2.85 16.98 14.86
C LEU A 176 -3.48 16.43 13.57
N ARG A 177 -3.38 17.20 12.49
CA ARG A 177 -3.69 16.75 11.14
C ARG A 177 -2.53 17.05 10.23
N VAL A 178 -2.11 16.05 9.47
CA VAL A 178 -1.06 16.18 8.46
C VAL A 178 -1.61 15.68 7.15
N THR A 179 -1.45 16.50 6.11
CA THR A 179 -1.73 16.10 4.73
C THR A 179 -0.44 16.25 3.94
N SER A 180 -0.08 15.21 3.20
CA SER A 180 1.03 15.25 2.25
C SER A 180 0.55 14.83 0.87
N THR A 181 1.11 15.45 -0.17
CA THR A 181 0.81 15.12 -1.55
C THR A 181 2.11 14.83 -2.29
N ARG A 182 2.25 13.59 -2.76
CA ARG A 182 3.34 13.17 -3.64
C ARG A 182 2.83 13.14 -5.07
N ARG A 183 3.46 13.90 -5.96
CA ARG A 183 3.27 13.82 -7.42
C ARG A 183 4.47 13.11 -8.03
N ASN A 184 4.24 11.93 -8.59
CA ASN A 184 5.28 11.10 -9.18
C ASN A 184 5.09 11.03 -10.70
N PRO A 185 6.09 11.42 -11.51
CA PRO A 185 6.05 11.20 -12.95
C PRO A 185 5.80 9.72 -13.29
N ALA A 186 5.02 9.47 -14.34
CA ALA A 186 4.73 8.14 -14.84
C ALA A 186 4.49 8.20 -16.35
N ALA A 187 5.05 7.26 -17.10
CA ALA A 187 4.70 7.15 -18.51
C ALA A 187 3.18 6.88 -18.68
N PRO A 188 2.53 7.40 -19.74
CA PRO A 188 1.11 7.17 -19.97
C PRO A 188 0.74 5.67 -19.94
N GLY A 189 -0.22 5.32 -19.08
CA GLY A 189 -0.69 3.94 -18.93
C GLY A 189 0.19 3.03 -18.04
N ALA A 190 1.30 3.54 -17.53
CA ALA A 190 2.13 2.84 -16.54
C ALA A 190 1.36 2.68 -15.22
N VAL A 191 1.51 1.53 -14.57
CA VAL A 191 0.87 1.27 -13.27
C VAL A 191 1.67 1.88 -12.12
N THR A 192 2.98 1.95 -12.27
CA THR A 192 3.94 2.43 -11.27
C THR A 192 4.68 3.66 -11.80
N GLY A 193 4.90 4.67 -10.96
CA GLY A 193 5.63 5.88 -11.35
C GLY A 193 7.13 5.75 -11.11
N ASP A 194 7.93 6.58 -11.75
CA ASP A 194 9.39 6.40 -11.88
C ASP A 194 10.10 6.41 -10.52
N ALA A 195 9.77 7.38 -9.66
CA ALA A 195 10.40 7.50 -8.34
C ALA A 195 9.93 6.42 -7.34
N THR A 196 8.97 5.55 -7.70
CA THR A 196 8.59 4.42 -6.84
C THR A 196 9.65 3.32 -6.91
N ARG A 197 10.28 3.13 -8.08
CA ARG A 197 11.39 2.17 -8.24
C ARG A 197 12.56 2.54 -7.34
N ASP A 198 12.94 3.82 -7.33
CA ASP A 198 14.08 4.28 -6.56
C ASP A 198 13.80 4.19 -5.05
N ALA A 199 12.57 4.48 -4.61
CA ALA A 199 12.15 4.31 -3.22
C ALA A 199 12.10 2.83 -2.79
N PHE A 200 11.70 1.93 -3.69
CA PHE A 200 11.78 0.48 -3.47
C PHE A 200 13.23 0.04 -3.29
N TRP A 201 14.12 0.50 -4.18
CA TRP A 201 15.55 0.24 -4.08
C TRP A 201 16.17 0.78 -2.78
N SER A 202 15.79 1.99 -2.34
CA SER A 202 16.22 2.51 -1.05
C SER A 202 15.74 1.65 0.13
N SER A 203 14.57 1.03 0.04
CA SER A 203 14.07 0.12 1.07
C SER A 203 14.91 -1.16 1.16
N LEU A 204 15.42 -1.65 0.03
CA LEU A 204 16.37 -2.77 -0.01
C LEU A 204 17.70 -2.43 0.66
N LEU A 205 18.25 -1.24 0.37
CA LEU A 205 19.51 -0.79 0.97
C LEU A 205 19.39 -0.47 2.47
N GLY A 206 18.20 -0.02 2.91
CA GLY A 206 17.95 0.43 4.28
C GLY A 206 17.45 -0.64 5.25
N GLY A 207 17.09 -1.84 4.78
CA GLY A 207 16.64 -2.95 5.63
C GLY A 207 15.48 -2.57 6.57
N CYS A 208 14.35 -2.06 6.04
CA CYS A 208 13.20 -1.63 6.85
C CYS A 208 12.45 -2.80 7.51
N ARG A 209 12.96 -3.32 8.65
CA ARG A 209 12.38 -4.45 9.41
C ARG A 209 10.89 -4.27 9.69
N VAL A 210 10.06 -5.22 9.25
CA VAL A 210 8.70 -5.42 9.80
C VAL A 210 8.80 -6.50 10.87
N THR A 211 9.43 -6.16 11.99
CA THR A 211 9.34 -6.97 13.21
C THR A 211 8.82 -6.08 14.32
N SER A 212 7.52 -6.10 14.54
CA SER A 212 6.97 -5.80 15.86
C SER A 212 6.76 -7.13 16.56
N CYS A 213 7.44 -7.32 17.70
CA CYS A 213 7.29 -8.44 18.62
C CYS A 213 5.84 -8.67 19.03
#